data_AF-X1UVX2-F1
#
_entry.id   AF-X1UVX2-F1
#
_cell.length_a   1.000
_cell.length_b   1.000
_cell.length_c   1.000
_cell.angle_alpha   90.00
_cell.angle_beta   90.00
_cell.angle_gamma   90.00
#
_symmetry.space_group_name_H-M   'P 1'
#
loop_
_entity.id
_entity.type
_entity.pdbx_description
1 polymer ?
#
loop_
_entity_poly.entity_id
_entity_poly.type
_entity_poly.pdbx_seq_one_letter_code
_entity_poly.pdbx_strand_id
1 'polypeptide(L)'
;MKRALGLILIIAVVIVGFLSIRGVMPFMAIFGTSMQPEYEPGDLILVEEVSPSDIKVGDVIVYTVPPMVRAVYNYPLVVAHRVIKVDTTQGIISFRT
;
A
#
# COMPACT_ATOMS: atom_id res chain seq x y z
N MET A 1 22.32 -5.13 39.10
CA MET A 1 22.90 -4.50 37.88
C MET A 1 22.86 -5.42 36.65
N LYS A 2 23.45 -6.63 36.67
CA LYS A 2 23.49 -7.54 35.49
C LYS A 2 22.11 -7.92 34.91
N ARG A 3 21.12 -8.19 35.77
CA ARG A 3 19.73 -8.51 35.34
C ARG A 3 19.02 -7.33 34.67
N ALA A 4 19.25 -6.12 35.18
CA ALA A 4 18.71 -4.90 34.59
C ALA A 4 19.35 -4.61 33.22
N LEU A 5 20.66 -4.83 33.09
CA LEU A 5 21.37 -4.68 31.82
C LEU A 5 20.84 -5.66 30.75
N GLY A 6 20.60 -6.91 31.14
CA GLY A 6 20.00 -7.91 30.25
C GLY A 6 18.59 -7.53 29.79
N LEU A 7 17.74 -7.04 30.70
CA LEU A 7 16.40 -6.57 30.36
C LEU A 7 16.44 -5.37 29.39
N ILE A 8 17.32 -4.41 29.64
CA ILE A 8 17.51 -3.25 28.77
C ILE A 8 17.95 -3.69 27.36
N LEU A 9 18.87 -4.67 27.27
CA LEU A 9 19.32 -5.21 25.99
C LEU A 9 18.18 -5.87 25.21
N ILE A 10 17.35 -6.68 25.88
CA ILE A 10 16.19 -7.34 25.25
C ILE A 10 15.20 -6.30 24.72
N ILE A 11 14.87 -5.30 25.53
CA ILE A 11 13.97 -4.22 25.12
C ILE A 11 14.53 -3.47 23.90
N ALA A 12 15.83 -3.15 23.92
CA ALA A 12 16.48 -2.50 22.78
C ALA A 12 16.38 -3.35 21.51
N VAL A 13 16.63 -4.66 21.60
CA VAL A 13 16.51 -5.59 20.46
C VAL A 13 15.07 -5.64 19.92
N VAL A 14 14.07 -5.72 20.79
CA VAL A 14 12.66 -5.73 20.38
C VAL A 14 12.27 -4.42 19.70
N ILE A 15 12.69 -3.28 20.23
CA ILE A 15 12.40 -1.96 19.63
C ILE A 15 13.07 -1.85 18.27
N VAL A 16 14.36 -2.19 18.15
CA VAL A 16 15.10 -2.14 16.89
C VAL A 16 14.45 -3.08 15.87
N GLY A 17 14.14 -4.32 16.25
CA GLY A 17 13.49 -5.29 15.37
C GLY A 17 12.12 -4.81 14.88
N PHE A 18 11.30 -4.23 15.77
CA PHE A 18 10.01 -3.65 15.38
C PHE A 18 10.18 -2.46 14.44
N LEU A 19 11.12 -1.55 14.71
CA LEU A 19 11.38 -0.39 13.84
C LEU A 19 11.91 -0.80 12.47
N SER A 20 12.68 -1.89 12.38
CA SER A 20 13.19 -2.42 11.11
C SER A 20 12.09 -2.97 10.19
N ILE A 21 10.94 -3.39 10.72
CA ILE A 21 9.79 -3.86 9.92
C ILE A 21 8.68 -2.82 9.82
N ARG A 22 8.75 -1.73 10.60
CA ARG A 22 7.73 -0.69 10.64
C ARG A 22 7.72 0.08 9.32
N GLY A 23 6.58 0.13 8.66
CA GLY A 23 6.45 0.73 7.31
C GLY A 23 6.71 -0.25 6.17
N VAL A 24 7.16 -1.47 6.48
CA VAL A 24 7.29 -2.58 5.51
C VAL A 24 6.07 -3.49 5.53
N MET A 25 5.23 -3.39 6.57
CA MET A 25 3.98 -4.16 6.68
C MET A 25 3.05 -3.78 5.53
N PRO A 26 2.92 -4.62 4.50
CA PRO A 26 2.35 -4.16 3.26
C PRO A 26 0.87 -4.55 3.26
N PHE A 27 0.15 -4.09 4.28
CA PHE A 27 -1.27 -4.36 4.43
C PHE A 27 -2.05 -3.08 4.23
N MET A 28 -3.16 -3.18 3.51
CA MET A 28 -4.12 -2.09 3.34
C MET A 28 -5.51 -2.57 3.75
N ALA A 29 -6.17 -1.80 4.61
CA ALA A 29 -7.58 -2.03 4.94
C ALA A 29 -8.46 -1.38 3.86
N ILE A 30 -9.47 -2.13 3.40
CA ILE A 30 -10.46 -1.66 2.42
C ILE A 30 -11.63 -1.01 3.17
N PHE A 31 -11.94 0.24 2.82
CA PHE A 31 -13.05 1.00 3.43
C PHE A 31 -14.18 1.33 2.46
N GLY A 32 -13.88 1.39 1.16
CA GLY A 32 -14.86 1.76 0.12
C GLY A 32 -15.61 0.55 -0.43
N THR A 33 -16.68 0.82 -1.17
CA THR A 33 -17.52 -0.21 -1.83
C THR A 33 -17.23 -0.33 -3.34
N SER A 34 -16.33 0.48 -3.90
CA SER A 34 -16.06 0.54 -5.35
C SER A 34 -15.49 -0.74 -5.94
N MET A 35 -14.89 -1.58 -5.10
CA MET A 35 -14.26 -2.84 -5.50
C MET A 35 -15.13 -4.07 -5.23
N GLN A 36 -16.38 -3.89 -4.78
CA GLN A 36 -17.32 -5.00 -4.64
C GLN A 36 -17.64 -5.63 -6.01
N PRO A 37 -17.84 -6.96 -6.08
CA PRO A 37 -17.83 -7.92 -4.96
C PRO A 37 -16.44 -8.52 -4.67
N GLU A 38 -15.38 -8.07 -5.35
CA GLU A 38 -14.04 -8.65 -5.19
C GLU A 38 -13.45 -8.34 -3.81
N TYR A 39 -13.63 -7.09 -3.35
CA TYR A 39 -13.23 -6.65 -2.02
C TYR A 39 -14.40 -6.01 -1.30
N GLU A 40 -14.61 -6.48 -0.07
CA GLU A 40 -15.64 -5.99 0.83
C GLU A 40 -15.05 -4.98 1.83
N PRO A 41 -15.84 -4.00 2.31
CA PRO A 41 -15.42 -3.13 3.39
C PRO A 41 -15.03 -3.93 4.63
N GLY A 42 -13.83 -3.69 5.15
CA GLY A 42 -13.25 -4.43 6.27
C GLY A 42 -12.20 -5.47 5.87
N ASP A 43 -12.06 -5.78 4.58
CA ASP A 43 -11.01 -6.66 4.10
C ASP A 43 -9.62 -6.06 4.37
N LEU A 44 -8.66 -6.94 4.67
CA LEU A 44 -7.25 -6.61 4.82
C LEU A 44 -6.48 -7.28 3.69
N ILE A 45 -6.02 -6.49 2.73
CA ILE A 45 -5.27 -7.00 1.58
C ILE A 45 -3.77 -6.87 1.82
N LEU A 46 -3.01 -7.84 1.30
CA LEU A 46 -1.56 -7.77 1.17
C LEU A 46 -1.22 -7.04 -0.13
N VAL A 47 -0.27 -6.12 -0.05
CA VAL A 47 0.24 -5.33 -1.17
C VAL A 47 1.69 -5.77 -1.40
N GLU A 48 2.14 -5.72 -2.64
CA GLU A 48 3.54 -5.92 -2.97
C GLU A 48 4.02 -4.77 -3.83
N GLU A 49 5.27 -4.35 -3.62
CA GLU A 49 5.89 -3.35 -4.48
C GLU A 49 6.33 -4.03 -5.78
N VAL A 50 5.85 -3.52 -6.91
CA VAL A 50 6.13 -4.07 -8.24
C VAL A 50 6.59 -2.95 -9.18
N SER A 51 7.41 -3.31 -10.18
CA SER A 51 7.79 -2.36 -11.22
C SER A 51 6.55 -1.98 -12.05
N PRO A 52 6.35 -0.69 -12.41
CA PRO A 52 5.26 -0.30 -13.30
C PRO A 52 5.24 -1.02 -14.66
N SER A 53 6.39 -1.50 -15.12
CA SER A 53 6.52 -2.29 -16.36
C SER A 53 5.85 -3.66 -16.30
N ASP A 54 5.64 -4.19 -15.09
CA ASP A 54 5.18 -5.56 -14.88
C ASP A 54 3.66 -5.63 -14.68
N ILE A 55 3.01 -4.47 -14.50
CA ILE A 55 1.57 -4.31 -14.32
C ILE A 55 0.81 -4.61 -15.61
N LYS A 56 -0.26 -5.41 -15.50
CA LYS A 56 -1.08 -5.86 -16.62
C LYS A 56 -2.54 -5.47 -16.42
N VAL A 57 -3.30 -5.51 -17.52
CA VAL A 57 -4.76 -5.38 -17.46
C VAL A 57 -5.33 -6.52 -16.61
N GLY A 58 -6.16 -6.16 -15.63
CA GLY A 58 -6.76 -7.08 -14.67
C GLY A 58 -6.15 -6.98 -13.27
N ASP A 59 -4.92 -6.48 -13.13
CA ASP A 59 -4.26 -6.35 -11.83
C ASP A 59 -4.97 -5.31 -10.96
N VAL A 60 -4.99 -5.53 -9.64
CA VAL A 60 -5.41 -4.50 -8.69
C VAL A 60 -4.18 -3.81 -8.14
N ILE A 61 -4.07 -2.52 -8.41
CA ILE A 61 -2.92 -1.71 -7.99
C ILE A 61 -3.32 -0.77 -6.86
N VAL A 62 -2.40 -0.54 -5.94
CA VAL A 62 -2.53 0.43 -4.86
C VAL A 62 -1.66 1.63 -5.17
N TYR A 63 -2.24 2.83 -5.18
CA TYR A 63 -1.49 4.05 -5.53
C TYR A 63 -1.94 5.27 -4.74
N THR A 64 -1.02 6.23 -4.65
CA THR A 64 -1.28 7.54 -4.00
C THR A 64 -2.00 8.46 -4.96
N VAL A 65 -3.15 9.00 -4.54
CA VAL A 65 -3.91 9.95 -5.34
C VAL A 65 -3.29 11.35 -5.25
N PRO A 66 -3.01 12.03 -6.38
CA PRO A 66 -2.44 13.37 -6.37
C PRO A 66 -3.30 14.38 -5.59
N PRO A 67 -2.68 15.36 -4.87
CA PRO A 67 -3.41 16.33 -4.04
C PRO A 67 -4.50 17.09 -4.79
N MET A 68 -4.27 17.45 -6.06
CA MET A 68 -5.25 18.18 -6.88
C MET A 68 -6.52 17.35 -7.11
N VAL A 69 -6.39 16.06 -7.40
CA VAL A 69 -7.52 15.14 -7.62
C VAL A 69 -8.28 14.93 -6.31
N ARG A 70 -7.56 14.78 -5.19
CA ARG A 70 -8.15 14.64 -3.86
C ARG A 70 -8.99 15.86 -3.48
N ALA A 71 -8.49 17.06 -3.75
CA ALA A 71 -9.20 18.31 -3.44
C ALA A 71 -10.50 18.47 -4.23
N VAL A 72 -10.53 18.04 -5.50
CA VAL A 72 -11.71 18.18 -6.37
C VAL A 72 -12.75 17.10 -6.11
N TYR A 73 -12.32 15.86 -5.90
CA TYR A 73 -13.21 14.68 -5.89
C TYR A 73 -13.31 14.01 -4.52
N ASN A 74 -12.73 14.60 -3.48
CA ASN A 74 -12.71 14.08 -2.10
C ASN A 74 -12.15 12.64 -1.99
N TYR A 75 -11.13 12.33 -2.79
CA TYR A 75 -10.44 11.03 -2.71
C TYR A 75 -9.57 10.91 -1.45
N PRO A 76 -9.47 9.70 -0.85
CA PRO A 76 -8.48 9.41 0.16
C PRO A 76 -7.05 9.51 -0.41
N LEU A 77 -6.05 9.49 0.48
CA LEU A 77 -4.64 9.56 0.08
C LEU A 77 -4.22 8.37 -0.79
N VAL A 78 -4.69 7.17 -0.44
CA VAL A 78 -4.34 5.91 -1.09
C VAL A 78 -5.62 5.19 -1.50
N VAL A 79 -5.63 4.64 -2.71
CA VAL A 79 -6.74 3.84 -3.25
C VAL A 79 -6.23 2.55 -3.87
N ALA A 80 -7.11 1.56 -3.95
CA ALA A 80 -6.88 0.30 -4.66
C ALA A 80 -7.92 0.18 -5.78
N HIS A 81 -7.50 0.09 -7.04
CA HIS A 81 -8.39 -0.09 -8.19
C HIS A 81 -7.84 -1.09 -9.21
N ARG A 82 -8.74 -1.67 -10.01
CA ARG A 82 -8.38 -2.64 -11.05
C ARG A 82 -7.94 -1.94 -12.33
N VAL A 83 -6.79 -2.32 -12.89
CA VAL A 83 -6.30 -1.83 -14.17
C VAL A 83 -7.19 -2.36 -15.29
N ILE A 84 -7.85 -1.46 -16.00
CA ILE A 84 -8.67 -1.77 -17.17
C ILE A 84 -7.95 -1.48 -18.49
N LYS A 85 -6.89 -0.66 -18.45
CA LYS A 85 -6.06 -0.35 -19.62
C LYS A 85 -4.66 0.07 -19.19
N VAL A 86 -3.66 -0.37 -19.95
CA VAL A 86 -2.28 0.09 -19.86
C VAL A 86 -1.96 0.85 -21.14
N ASP A 87 -1.50 2.09 -21.01
CA ASP A 87 -1.08 2.95 -22.11
C ASP A 87 0.40 3.31 -21.96
N THR A 88 1.12 3.43 -23.07
CA THR A 88 2.52 3.85 -23.08
C THR A 88 2.71 4.93 -24.13
N THR A 89 2.98 6.16 -23.69
CA THR A 89 3.16 7.32 -24.57
C THR A 89 4.50 7.99 -24.25
N GLN A 90 5.38 8.10 -25.24
CA GLN A 90 6.70 8.76 -25.08
C GLN A 90 7.53 8.24 -23.89
N GLY A 91 7.44 6.93 -23.60
CA GLY A 91 8.15 6.31 -22.47
C GLY A 91 7.48 6.49 -21.11
N ILE A 92 6.33 7.17 -21.03
CA ILE A 92 5.50 7.27 -19.83
C ILE A 92 4.46 6.15 -19.87
N ILE A 93 4.44 5.33 -18.82
CA ILE A 93 3.40 4.32 -18.60
C ILE A 93 2.27 4.99 -17.83
N SER A 94 1.03 4.83 -18.31
CA SER A 94 -0.17 5.27 -17.61
C SER A 94 -1.17 4.14 -17.50
N PHE A 95 -1.91 4.15 -16.39
CA PHE A 95 -2.92 3.15 -16.08
C PHE A 95 -4.27 3.83 -16.05
N ARG A 96 -5.25 3.20 -16.69
CA ARG A 96 -6.66 3.49 -16.47
C ARG A 96 -7.20 2.43 -15.54
N THR A 97 -7.85 2.89 -14.47
CA THR A 97 -8.50 2.06 -13.46
C THR A 97 -9.96 2.44 -13.31
#